data_AF-A0A944XFC8-F1
#
_entry.id   AF-A0A944XFC8-F1
#
_cell.length_a   1.000
_cell.length_b   1.000
_cell.length_c   1.000
_cell.angle_alpha   90.00
_cell.angle_beta   90.00
_cell.angle_gamma   90.00
#
_symmetry.space_group_name_H-M   'P 1'
#
loop_
_entity.id
_entity.type
_entity.pdbx_description
1 polymer ?
#
loop_
_entity_poly.entity_id
_entity_poly.type
_entity_poly.pdbx_seq_one_letter_code
_entity_poly.pdbx_strand_id
1 'polypeptide(L)'
;MFMGTVSRLMGAIVVIAIGLAMATGDVSAKDKRYNQDWRQQNQAPGHDATQELVKELNALINQASRSRAADPLFLRDLSDLARRFSWPWPRRVLFDNFSDGELSQNPAWVASGHALMVDRFIGVRSQVIPSRRHGSQNQAPRSDRLSKRDIAAQIFATILQQQAQARQPQQRQARSPYKQPAKMTSAVRLANAFALRTQIASDTKGEGRFELGVTQGPNGLGYRVIYNAGGTPSIELVRIGRRGSSVIDASRKAVKLEDNAHHTLQFTRSADGTMTVSVDDVEVIRTQDRAFRDGFDGILMMNKGGDFTIRAITAYSS
;
A
#
# COMPACT_ATOMS: atom_id res chain seq x y z
N MET A 1 -15.23 -38.19 41.77
CA MET A 1 -16.25 -37.26 41.24
C MET A 1 -15.52 -35.97 40.89
N PHE A 2 -15.60 -35.58 39.62
CA PHE A 2 -15.09 -34.37 38.95
C PHE A 2 -15.32 -33.08 39.78
N MET A 3 -14.67 -31.92 39.64
CA MET A 3 -13.79 -31.23 38.69
C MET A 3 -13.23 -30.05 39.53
N GLY A 4 -12.01 -29.56 39.42
CA GLY A 4 -11.49 -28.87 38.25
C GLY A 4 -10.49 -27.81 38.72
N THR A 5 -9.30 -27.80 38.14
CA THR A 5 -8.44 -26.62 38.13
C THR A 5 -7.87 -26.50 36.73
N VAL A 6 -8.02 -25.31 36.17
CA VAL A 6 -7.84 -24.95 34.77
C VAL A 6 -6.38 -25.07 34.36
N SER A 7 -6.17 -25.69 33.20
CA SER A 7 -4.90 -25.79 32.50
C SER A 7 -4.79 -24.70 31.41
N ARG A 8 -3.54 -24.41 31.03
CA ARG A 8 -3.02 -23.81 29.77
C ARG A 8 -2.72 -22.30 29.81
N LEU A 9 -1.59 -21.81 29.31
CA LEU A 9 -0.35 -22.41 28.78
C LEU A 9 0.71 -21.28 28.85
N MET A 10 1.89 -21.56 29.39
CA MET A 10 3.03 -20.64 29.33
C MET A 10 3.54 -20.51 27.89
N GLY A 11 3.82 -19.28 27.48
CA GLY A 11 4.61 -18.97 26.30
C GLY A 11 6.04 -19.46 26.49
N ALA A 12 6.49 -20.37 25.63
CA ALA A 12 7.86 -20.84 25.60
C ALA A 12 8.76 -19.74 25.01
N ILE A 13 9.52 -19.07 25.88
CA ILE A 13 10.70 -18.31 25.48
C ILE A 13 11.81 -19.34 25.23
N VAL A 14 12.21 -19.48 23.98
CA VAL A 14 13.39 -20.27 23.59
C VAL A 14 14.62 -19.48 24.03
N VAL A 15 15.19 -19.85 25.19
CA VAL A 15 16.53 -19.43 25.61
C VAL A 15 17.51 -20.44 25.01
N ILE A 16 18.27 -20.01 23.99
CA ILE A 16 19.42 -20.78 23.51
C ILE A 16 20.56 -20.56 24.50
N ALA A 17 20.74 -21.50 25.41
CA ALA A 17 21.92 -21.58 26.27
C ALA A 17 23.05 -22.26 25.47
N ILE A 18 24.08 -21.49 25.12
CA ILE A 18 25.33 -22.05 24.58
C ILE A 18 26.20 -22.46 25.77
N GLY A 19 26.46 -23.76 25.88
CA GLY A 19 27.30 -24.36 26.90
C GLY A 19 28.76 -23.92 26.78
N LEU A 20 29.33 -23.51 27.90
CA LEU A 20 30.72 -23.08 28.03
C LEU A 20 31.59 -24.32 28.31
N ALA A 21 32.43 -24.71 27.35
CA ALA A 21 33.55 -25.62 27.61
C ALA A 21 34.73 -24.79 28.15
N MET A 22 35.18 -25.12 29.35
CA MET A 22 36.31 -24.44 30.00
C MET A 22 37.63 -24.88 29.37
N ALA A 23 38.38 -23.93 28.83
CA ALA A 23 39.82 -24.01 28.67
C ALA A 23 40.40 -22.65 29.08
N THR A 24 41.20 -22.67 30.16
CA THR A 24 41.88 -21.52 30.73
C THR A 24 42.98 -21.03 29.81
N GLY A 25 42.88 -19.78 29.35
CA GLY A 25 43.95 -19.08 28.64
C GLY A 25 43.61 -17.60 28.50
N ASP A 26 44.53 -16.75 28.95
CA ASP A 26 44.38 -15.29 29.05
C ASP A 26 43.92 -14.62 27.74
N VAL A 27 42.76 -13.95 27.78
CA VAL A 27 42.34 -12.98 26.76
C VAL A 27 41.81 -11.73 27.45
N SER A 28 42.73 -10.92 27.99
CA SER A 28 42.43 -9.54 28.34
C SER A 28 42.50 -8.67 27.08
N ALA A 29 41.43 -7.91 26.80
CA ALA A 29 41.37 -6.66 26.00
C ALA A 29 40.31 -6.55 24.87
N LYS A 30 39.40 -7.51 24.64
CA LYS A 30 38.35 -7.36 23.58
C LYS A 30 36.89 -7.24 24.04
N ASP A 31 36.56 -7.45 25.31
CA ASP A 31 35.17 -7.51 25.78
C ASP A 31 34.51 -6.18 26.18
N LYS A 32 35.23 -5.05 26.10
CA LYS A 32 34.64 -3.75 26.48
C LYS A 32 33.67 -3.17 25.44
N ARG A 33 33.59 -3.71 24.22
CA ARG A 33 32.69 -3.21 23.16
C ARG A 33 31.25 -3.71 23.25
N TYR A 34 30.98 -4.80 23.97
CA TYR A 34 29.67 -5.49 23.87
C TYR A 34 28.65 -5.11 24.94
N ASN A 35 29.00 -4.32 25.96
CA ASN A 35 28.20 -4.30 27.21
C ASN A 35 27.69 -2.93 27.70
N GLN A 36 27.82 -1.82 26.96
CA GLN A 36 27.44 -0.51 27.51
C GLN A 36 26.20 0.18 26.90
N ASP A 37 25.70 -0.19 25.72
CA ASP A 37 24.67 0.64 25.05
C ASP A 37 23.23 0.10 25.03
N TRP A 38 22.96 -1.14 25.45
CA TRP A 38 21.62 -1.73 25.27
C TRP A 38 20.56 -1.29 26.30
N ARG A 39 20.94 -0.52 27.34
CA ARG A 39 20.05 -0.15 28.47
C ARG A 39 19.34 1.20 28.34
N GLN A 40 19.46 1.93 27.22
CA GLN A 40 18.93 3.30 27.09
C GLN A 40 17.89 3.54 25.97
N GLN A 41 17.23 2.52 25.41
CA GLN A 41 16.23 2.75 24.35
C GLN A 41 14.86 2.11 24.65
N ASN A 42 14.02 2.83 25.39
CA ASN A 42 12.57 2.63 25.41
C ASN A 42 11.84 3.53 24.38
N GLN A 43 12.54 3.99 23.34
CA GLN A 43 11.95 4.67 22.20
C GLN A 43 12.14 3.78 20.97
N ALA A 44 11.05 3.50 20.26
CA ALA A 44 11.13 2.79 18.99
C ALA A 44 12.14 3.51 18.09
N PRO A 45 13.16 2.82 17.55
CA PRO A 45 14.15 3.47 16.69
C PRO A 45 13.44 4.16 15.53
N GLY A 46 13.79 5.43 15.30
CA GLY A 46 13.27 6.19 14.17
C GLY A 46 13.65 5.52 12.85
N HIS A 47 12.89 5.79 11.79
CA HIS A 47 13.08 5.20 10.46
C HIS A 47 14.55 5.23 10.01
N ASP A 48 15.26 6.33 10.27
CA ASP A 48 16.68 6.51 9.89
C ASP A 48 17.63 5.57 10.65
N ALA A 49 17.38 5.34 11.94
CA ALA A 49 18.16 4.38 12.74
C ALA A 49 17.92 2.94 12.27
N THR A 50 16.69 2.60 11.88
CA THR A 50 16.40 1.30 11.27
C THR A 50 17.09 1.15 9.92
N GLN A 51 17.14 2.19 9.09
CA GLN A 51 17.85 2.12 7.81
C GLN A 51 19.36 1.96 7.97
N GLU A 52 19.98 2.67 8.93
CA GLU A 52 21.40 2.48 9.20
C GLU A 52 21.68 1.07 9.74
N LEU A 53 20.85 0.56 10.65
CA LEU A 53 20.94 -0.83 11.11
C LEU A 53 20.86 -1.83 9.95
N VAL A 54 19.92 -1.65 9.02
CA VAL A 54 19.76 -2.53 7.86
C VAL A 54 20.97 -2.45 6.94
N LYS A 55 21.55 -1.26 6.75
CA LYS A 55 22.76 -1.05 5.96
C LYS A 55 23.97 -1.74 6.60
N GLU A 56 24.18 -1.57 7.90
CA GLU A 56 25.24 -2.25 8.65
C GLU A 56 25.07 -3.78 8.61
N LEU A 57 23.85 -4.26 8.83
CA LEU A 57 23.51 -5.68 8.74
C LEU A 57 23.84 -6.26 7.35
N ASN A 58 23.47 -5.56 6.28
CA ASN A 58 23.82 -5.96 4.92
C ASN A 58 25.34 -5.99 4.67
N ALA A 59 26.09 -5.05 5.26
CA ALA A 59 27.55 -5.06 5.17
C ALA A 59 28.15 -6.30 5.86
N LEU A 60 27.65 -6.65 7.05
CA LEU A 60 28.07 -7.85 7.79
C LEU A 60 27.74 -9.14 7.04
N ILE A 61 26.53 -9.24 6.47
CA ILE A 61 26.12 -10.39 5.65
C ILE A 61 27.05 -10.55 4.44
N ASN A 62 27.34 -9.46 3.73
CA ASN A 62 28.22 -9.47 2.58
C ASN A 62 29.66 -9.88 2.95
N GLN A 63 30.16 -9.41 4.08
CA GLN A 63 31.47 -9.80 4.60
C GLN A 63 31.51 -11.30 4.93
N ALA A 64 30.51 -11.81 5.67
CA ALA A 64 30.41 -13.21 6.04
C ALA A 64 30.26 -14.14 4.83
N SER A 65 29.55 -13.69 3.79
CA SER A 65 29.43 -14.41 2.52
C SER A 65 30.77 -14.51 1.79
N ARG A 66 31.51 -13.39 1.67
CA ARG A 66 32.83 -13.36 1.01
C ARG A 66 33.88 -14.20 1.73
N SER A 67 33.89 -14.18 3.06
CA SER A 67 34.82 -14.97 3.87
C SER A 67 34.37 -16.41 4.12
N ARG A 68 33.18 -16.81 3.65
CA ARG A 68 32.53 -18.09 3.95
C ARG A 68 32.47 -18.39 5.46
N ALA A 69 32.28 -17.35 6.27
CA ALA A 69 32.28 -17.45 7.73
C ALA A 69 30.95 -17.95 8.32
N ALA A 70 29.92 -18.14 7.50
CA ALA A 70 28.61 -18.64 7.92
C ALA A 70 27.96 -19.48 6.81
N ASP A 71 26.94 -20.25 7.18
CA ASP A 71 26.16 -21.07 6.25
C ASP A 71 25.46 -20.22 5.16
N PRO A 72 25.53 -20.60 3.87
CA PRO A 72 24.91 -19.83 2.79
C PRO A 72 23.38 -19.69 2.88
N LEU A 73 22.67 -20.69 3.39
CA LEU A 73 21.21 -20.61 3.56
C LEU A 73 20.87 -19.63 4.68
N PHE A 74 21.59 -19.68 5.80
CA PHE A 74 21.44 -18.70 6.88
C PHE A 74 21.67 -17.27 6.39
N LEU A 75 22.74 -17.02 5.62
CA LEU A 75 23.03 -15.70 5.08
C LEU A 75 21.96 -15.22 4.09
N ARG A 76 21.37 -16.14 3.30
CA ARG A 76 20.24 -15.83 2.42
C ARG A 76 19.02 -15.42 3.24
N ASP A 77 18.66 -16.20 4.25
CA ASP A 77 17.47 -15.94 5.08
C ASP A 77 17.64 -14.63 5.89
N LEU A 78 18.86 -14.33 6.33
CA LEU A 78 19.20 -13.05 6.99
C LEU A 78 19.15 -11.87 6.01
N SER A 79 19.57 -12.07 4.75
CA SER A 79 19.41 -11.08 3.68
C SER A 79 17.93 -10.85 3.37
N ASP A 80 17.13 -11.91 3.35
CA ASP A 80 15.68 -11.82 3.18
C ASP A 80 15.03 -11.05 4.32
N LEU A 81 15.50 -11.23 5.55
CA LEU A 81 15.02 -10.47 6.71
C LEU A 81 15.42 -9.00 6.60
N ALA A 82 16.70 -8.70 6.35
CA ALA A 82 17.20 -7.33 6.21
C ALA A 82 16.47 -6.56 5.10
N ARG A 83 16.17 -7.22 3.98
CA ARG A 83 15.39 -6.65 2.86
C ARG A 83 13.96 -6.27 3.23
N ARG A 84 13.35 -6.88 4.25
CA ARG A 84 12.00 -6.47 4.70
C ARG A 84 12.01 -5.10 5.38
N PHE A 85 13.14 -4.70 5.93
CA PHE A 85 13.32 -3.44 6.63
C PHE A 85 14.06 -2.39 5.79
N SER A 86 14.57 -2.75 4.61
CA SER A 86 15.25 -1.79 3.73
C SER A 86 14.25 -0.85 3.06
N TRP A 87 14.59 0.45 3.03
CA TRP A 87 13.83 1.49 2.36
C TRP A 87 14.65 2.07 1.20
N PRO A 88 14.54 1.49 0.00
CA PRO A 88 15.36 1.89 -1.16
C PRO A 88 14.93 3.23 -1.81
N TRP A 89 13.94 3.93 -1.26
CA TRP A 89 13.39 5.18 -1.83
C TRP A 89 13.72 6.39 -0.93
N PRO A 90 14.95 6.92 -0.96
CA PRO A 90 15.42 7.86 0.06
C PRO A 90 14.77 9.25 -0.03
N ARG A 91 14.30 9.67 -1.21
CA ARG A 91 13.81 11.04 -1.43
C ARG A 91 12.30 11.11 -1.30
N ARG A 92 11.80 11.81 -0.27
CA ARG A 92 10.38 12.18 -0.18
C ARG A 92 10.07 13.25 -1.23
N VAL A 93 9.15 12.95 -2.15
CA VAL A 93 8.78 13.84 -3.26
C VAL A 93 7.39 14.45 -3.10
N LEU A 94 6.56 13.87 -2.23
CA LEU A 94 5.25 14.39 -1.88
C LEU A 94 4.93 14.02 -0.43
N PHE A 95 4.34 14.94 0.31
CA PHE A 95 3.73 14.71 1.60
C PHE A 95 2.56 15.66 1.75
N ASP A 96 1.42 15.11 2.15
CA ASP A 96 0.25 15.90 2.52
C ASP A 96 -0.51 15.19 3.65
N ASN A 97 -0.94 15.94 4.65
CA ASN A 97 -1.81 15.49 5.73
C ASN A 97 -3.10 16.34 5.83
N PHE A 98 -3.30 17.25 4.87
CA PHE A 98 -4.45 18.12 4.70
C PHE A 98 -4.79 18.99 5.93
N SER A 99 -3.82 19.17 6.82
CA SER A 99 -4.00 19.92 8.08
C SER A 99 -4.14 21.43 7.88
N ASP A 100 -3.73 21.93 6.71
CA ASP A 100 -3.96 23.30 6.25
C ASP A 100 -5.40 23.52 5.74
N GLY A 101 -6.12 22.44 5.44
CA GLY A 101 -7.52 22.47 5.02
C GLY A 101 -7.72 22.90 3.57
N GLU A 102 -6.69 22.83 2.74
CA GLU A 102 -6.72 23.26 1.35
C GLU A 102 -6.16 22.16 0.44
N LEU A 103 -6.65 22.08 -0.80
CA LEU A 103 -6.14 21.12 -1.79
C LEU A 103 -5.22 21.78 -2.80
N SER A 104 -5.34 23.08 -3.02
CA SER A 104 -4.63 23.77 -4.09
C SER A 104 -3.17 24.12 -3.78
N GLN A 105 -2.69 23.93 -2.55
CA GLN A 105 -1.35 24.33 -2.14
C GLN A 105 -0.67 23.25 -1.28
N ASN A 106 0.65 23.12 -1.49
CA ASN A 106 1.57 22.35 -0.65
C ASN A 106 1.14 20.92 -0.22
N PRO A 107 1.07 19.94 -1.15
CA PRO A 107 1.21 20.03 -2.60
C PRO A 107 -0.10 20.44 -3.29
N ALA A 108 -0.01 20.93 -4.53
CA ALA A 108 -1.20 21.24 -5.31
C ALA A 108 -1.89 19.95 -5.81
N TRP A 109 -3.15 19.81 -5.45
CA TRP A 109 -4.09 18.81 -5.93
C TRP A 109 -5.13 19.45 -6.86
N VAL A 110 -5.37 18.77 -7.97
CA VAL A 110 -6.52 19.01 -8.82
C VAL A 110 -7.61 18.03 -8.42
N ALA A 111 -8.69 18.54 -7.85
CA ALA A 111 -9.87 17.78 -7.46
C ALA A 111 -10.97 17.87 -8.52
N SER A 112 -11.69 16.76 -8.72
CA SER A 112 -12.85 16.69 -9.59
C SER A 112 -13.91 15.77 -8.99
N GLY A 113 -15.18 16.07 -9.27
CA GLY A 113 -16.31 15.49 -8.57
C GLY A 113 -16.68 16.31 -7.33
N HIS A 114 -17.96 16.31 -6.98
CA HIS A 114 -18.51 17.17 -5.92
C HIS A 114 -18.56 16.49 -4.54
N ALA A 115 -17.91 15.34 -4.41
CA ALA A 115 -17.96 14.44 -3.26
C ALA A 115 -16.64 14.45 -2.46
N LEU A 116 -16.03 15.62 -2.30
CA LEU A 116 -14.78 15.81 -1.53
C LEU A 116 -15.00 16.92 -0.51
N MET A 117 -14.73 16.60 0.75
CA MET A 117 -14.77 17.53 1.88
C MET A 117 -13.42 17.47 2.58
N VAL A 118 -12.77 18.63 2.72
CA VAL A 118 -11.47 18.75 3.39
C VAL A 118 -11.72 19.22 4.81
N ASP A 119 -11.14 18.51 5.77
CA ASP A 119 -11.19 18.86 7.18
C ASP A 119 -9.78 18.72 7.78
N ARG A 120 -9.37 19.71 8.57
CA ARG A 120 -7.99 19.83 9.09
C ARG A 120 -7.64 18.72 10.08
N PHE A 121 -8.63 18.13 10.75
CA PHE A 121 -8.44 17.15 11.82
C PHE A 121 -8.61 15.71 11.34
N ILE A 122 -9.43 15.46 10.32
CA ILE A 122 -9.66 14.11 9.80
C ILE A 122 -9.02 13.88 8.42
N GLY A 123 -8.68 14.93 7.67
CA GLY A 123 -8.16 14.86 6.31
C GLY A 123 -9.25 15.06 5.24
N VAL A 124 -9.12 14.38 4.10
CA VAL A 124 -10.09 14.48 3.01
C VAL A 124 -11.11 13.36 3.10
N ARG A 125 -12.36 13.70 3.38
CA ARG A 125 -13.49 12.77 3.26
C ARG A 125 -14.03 12.78 1.84
N SER A 126 -14.22 11.60 1.28
CA SER A 126 -14.83 11.39 -0.02
C SER A 126 -16.04 10.49 0.09
N GLN A 127 -17.22 11.00 -0.28
CA GLN A 127 -18.48 10.25 -0.18
C GLN A 127 -19.21 10.22 -1.53
N VAL A 128 -19.13 9.08 -2.21
CA VAL A 128 -19.76 8.86 -3.52
C VAL A 128 -20.85 7.82 -3.36
N ILE A 129 -22.07 8.11 -3.82
CA ILE A 129 -23.15 7.13 -3.79
C ILE A 129 -22.81 6.05 -4.83
N PRO A 130 -22.68 4.77 -4.45
CA PRO A 130 -22.47 3.70 -5.40
C PRO A 130 -23.58 3.74 -6.44
N SER A 131 -23.21 3.72 -7.73
CA SER A 131 -24.20 3.45 -8.77
C SER A 131 -24.65 2.01 -8.54
N ARG A 132 -25.84 1.82 -7.95
CA ARG A 132 -26.44 0.49 -7.79
C ARG A 132 -26.29 -0.22 -9.12
N ARG A 133 -25.68 -1.41 -9.09
CA ARG A 133 -25.66 -2.31 -10.25
C ARG A 133 -27.12 -2.42 -10.70
N HIS A 134 -27.44 -1.86 -11.87
CA HIS A 134 -28.69 -2.24 -12.53
C HIS A 134 -28.49 -3.72 -12.87
N GLY A 135 -28.95 -4.59 -11.98
CA GLY A 135 -29.20 -5.97 -12.34
C GLY A 135 -30.21 -5.91 -13.48
N SER A 136 -29.77 -6.29 -14.67
CA SER A 136 -30.71 -6.71 -15.71
C SER A 136 -31.56 -7.82 -15.10
N GLN A 137 -32.83 -7.50 -14.89
CA GLN A 137 -33.85 -8.43 -14.47
C GLN A 137 -33.90 -9.55 -15.53
N ASN A 138 -33.88 -10.80 -15.06
CA ASN A 138 -33.91 -12.09 -15.78
C ASN A 138 -32.55 -12.71 -16.15
N GLN A 139 -32.03 -13.56 -15.27
CA GLN A 139 -31.97 -15.03 -15.47
C GLN A 139 -31.31 -15.74 -14.26
N ALA A 140 -31.75 -16.98 -14.04
CA ALA A 140 -31.53 -17.87 -12.91
C ALA A 140 -30.05 -18.19 -12.58
N PRO A 141 -29.75 -18.77 -11.38
CA PRO A 141 -28.40 -18.82 -10.84
C PRO A 141 -27.57 -19.88 -11.55
N ARG A 142 -26.52 -19.44 -12.26
CA ARG A 142 -25.36 -20.28 -12.56
C ARG A 142 -24.20 -19.79 -11.72
N SER A 143 -23.80 -20.63 -10.78
CA SER A 143 -22.46 -20.59 -10.21
C SER A 143 -21.45 -20.67 -11.34
N ASP A 144 -20.61 -19.65 -11.52
CA ASP A 144 -19.19 -19.87 -11.80
C ASP A 144 -18.38 -18.57 -11.84
N ARG A 145 -17.18 -18.70 -11.25
CA ARG A 145 -16.00 -17.83 -11.31
C ARG A 145 -16.11 -16.58 -12.19
N LEU A 146 -16.10 -15.42 -11.53
CA LEU A 146 -15.82 -14.12 -12.16
C LEU A 146 -14.52 -14.21 -12.97
N SER A 147 -14.64 -14.05 -14.28
CA SER A 147 -13.52 -14.10 -15.21
C SER A 147 -12.82 -12.74 -15.25
N LYS A 148 -11.49 -12.75 -15.40
CA LYS A 148 -10.63 -11.55 -15.59
C LYS A 148 -11.12 -10.62 -16.72
N ARG A 149 -11.97 -11.12 -17.64
CA ARG A 149 -12.58 -10.34 -18.73
C ARG A 149 -13.69 -9.39 -18.27
N ASP A 150 -14.47 -9.75 -17.25
CA ASP A 150 -15.66 -8.98 -16.84
C ASP A 150 -15.30 -7.66 -16.14
N ILE A 151 -14.11 -7.60 -15.55
CA ILE A 151 -13.58 -6.41 -14.85
C ILE A 151 -12.93 -5.43 -15.83
N ALA A 152 -12.21 -5.94 -16.85
CA ALA A 152 -11.68 -5.11 -17.92
C ALA A 152 -12.81 -4.42 -18.72
N ALA A 153 -13.92 -5.13 -18.94
CA ALA A 153 -15.13 -4.57 -19.54
C ALA A 153 -15.75 -3.43 -18.69
N GLN A 154 -15.74 -3.55 -17.36
CA GLN A 154 -16.24 -2.51 -16.45
C GLN A 154 -15.35 -1.26 -16.42
N ILE A 155 -14.02 -1.43 -16.46
CA ILE A 155 -13.08 -0.30 -16.60
C ILE A 155 -13.29 0.39 -17.96
N PHE A 156 -13.47 -0.40 -19.04
CA PHE A 156 -13.71 0.14 -20.38
C PHE A 156 -15.04 0.91 -20.47
N ALA A 157 -16.12 0.38 -19.88
CA ALA A 157 -17.41 1.07 -19.81
C ALA A 157 -17.32 2.42 -19.08
N THR A 158 -16.47 2.50 -18.05
CA THR A 158 -16.25 3.75 -17.28
C THR A 158 -15.54 4.82 -18.11
N ILE A 159 -14.55 4.44 -18.93
CA ILE A 159 -13.83 5.37 -19.82
C ILE A 159 -14.76 5.87 -20.94
N LEU A 160 -15.58 4.99 -21.50
CA LEU A 160 -16.57 5.35 -22.53
C LEU A 160 -17.62 6.35 -22.00
N GLN A 161 -18.08 6.16 -20.77
CA GLN A 161 -19.06 7.06 -20.14
C GLN A 161 -18.48 8.46 -19.86
N GLN A 162 -17.18 8.57 -19.53
CA GLN A 162 -16.50 9.86 -19.38
C GLN A 162 -16.39 10.62 -20.72
N GLN A 163 -16.18 9.92 -21.84
CA GLN A 163 -16.12 10.56 -23.17
C GLN A 163 -17.50 10.98 -23.68
N ALA A 164 -18.56 10.24 -23.34
CA ALA A 164 -19.93 10.58 -23.73
C ALA A 164 -20.46 11.85 -23.02
N GLN A 165 -20.08 12.07 -21.76
CA GLN A 165 -20.49 13.26 -20.99
C GLN A 165 -19.79 14.55 -21.47
N ALA A 166 -18.64 14.45 -22.14
CA ALA A 166 -17.93 15.60 -22.71
C ALA A 166 -18.58 16.18 -23.99
N ARG A 167 -19.70 15.61 -24.48
CA ARG A 167 -20.34 15.98 -25.75
C ARG A 167 -21.78 16.50 -25.65
N GLN A 168 -22.33 16.73 -24.46
CA GLN A 168 -23.72 17.22 -24.31
C GLN A 168 -23.80 18.69 -23.89
N PRO A 169 -24.59 19.53 -24.59
CA PRO A 169 -24.92 20.88 -24.12
C PRO A 169 -25.71 20.84 -22.81
N GLN A 170 -25.34 21.75 -21.91
CA GLN A 170 -25.80 21.86 -20.53
C GLN A 170 -27.31 22.21 -20.44
N GLN A 171 -28.17 21.20 -20.28
CA GLN A 171 -29.49 21.39 -19.66
C GLN A 171 -29.36 21.27 -18.14
N ARG A 172 -29.76 22.34 -17.44
CA ARG A 172 -29.80 22.43 -15.97
C ARG A 172 -30.78 21.39 -15.40
N GLN A 173 -30.31 20.17 -15.19
CA GLN A 173 -30.98 19.18 -14.36
C GLN A 173 -30.55 19.35 -12.90
N ALA A 174 -31.51 19.24 -11.99
CA ALA A 174 -31.31 19.33 -10.55
C ALA A 174 -30.14 18.45 -10.10
N ARG A 175 -29.26 19.02 -9.27
CA ARG A 175 -28.04 18.39 -8.75
C ARG A 175 -28.37 17.08 -8.03
N SER A 176 -28.18 15.95 -8.71
CA SER A 176 -28.29 14.63 -8.09
C SER A 176 -27.20 14.46 -7.03
N PRO A 177 -27.51 13.89 -5.85
CA PRO A 177 -26.50 13.56 -4.86
C PRO A 177 -25.53 12.54 -5.46
N TYR A 178 -24.35 13.07 -5.73
CA TYR A 178 -23.11 12.56 -6.32
C TYR A 178 -23.02 11.08 -6.77
N LYS A 179 -23.38 10.85 -8.04
CA LYS A 179 -23.13 9.59 -8.78
C LYS A 179 -21.78 9.56 -9.54
N GLN A 180 -21.13 10.71 -9.71
CA GLN A 180 -19.84 10.79 -10.40
C GLN A 180 -18.69 10.44 -9.44
N PRO A 181 -17.65 9.73 -9.90
CA PRO A 181 -16.47 9.49 -9.07
C PRO A 181 -15.83 10.79 -8.57
N ALA A 182 -15.37 10.77 -7.33
CA ALA A 182 -14.48 11.81 -6.81
C ALA A 182 -13.04 11.43 -7.12
N LYS A 183 -12.26 12.37 -7.67
CA LYS A 183 -10.88 12.14 -8.08
C LYS A 183 -10.00 13.30 -7.65
N MET A 184 -8.84 12.97 -7.10
CA MET A 184 -7.77 13.90 -6.79
C MET A 184 -6.50 13.48 -7.52
N THR A 185 -5.80 14.45 -8.11
CA THR A 185 -4.50 14.21 -8.75
C THR A 185 -3.50 15.28 -8.37
N SER A 186 -2.26 14.89 -8.11
CA SER A 186 -1.15 15.84 -7.93
C SER A 186 -0.08 15.58 -8.97
N ALA A 187 0.46 16.66 -9.55
CA ALA A 187 1.57 16.59 -10.49
C ALA A 187 2.88 16.49 -9.71
N VAL A 188 3.48 15.29 -9.72
CA VAL A 188 4.74 15.01 -9.02
C VAL A 188 5.55 14.00 -9.81
N ARG A 189 6.84 14.26 -9.96
CA ARG A 189 7.76 13.35 -10.65
C ARG A 189 8.24 12.26 -9.70
N LEU A 190 7.94 11.01 -10.04
CA LEU A 190 8.50 9.82 -9.40
C LEU A 190 9.41 9.08 -10.38
N ALA A 191 10.53 8.55 -9.92
CA ALA A 191 11.31 7.60 -10.68
C ALA A 191 10.52 6.31 -10.91
N ASN A 192 11.07 5.44 -11.76
CA ASN A 192 10.48 4.13 -12.05
C ASN A 192 10.43 3.22 -10.79
N ALA A 193 11.28 3.50 -9.80
CA ALA A 193 11.23 2.94 -8.45
C ALA A 193 10.69 3.99 -7.46
N PHE A 194 9.63 3.64 -6.75
CA PHE A 194 8.95 4.54 -5.81
C PHE A 194 8.29 3.77 -4.66
N ALA A 195 7.92 4.51 -3.61
CA ALA A 195 6.97 4.07 -2.61
C ALA A 195 5.87 5.12 -2.44
N LEU A 196 4.63 4.67 -2.40
CA LEU A 196 3.44 5.48 -2.19
C LEU A 196 2.71 4.93 -0.96
N ARG A 197 2.48 5.76 0.04
CA ARG A 197 1.82 5.40 1.29
C ARG A 197 0.65 6.33 1.53
N THR A 198 -0.51 5.80 1.91
CA THR A 198 -1.65 6.60 2.35
C THR A 198 -2.29 6.02 3.60
N GLN A 199 -2.82 6.89 4.45
CA GLN A 199 -3.67 6.51 5.57
C GLN A 199 -5.13 6.67 5.18
N ILE A 200 -5.87 5.57 5.21
CA ILE A 200 -7.26 5.50 4.73
C ILE A 200 -8.16 4.87 5.80
N ALA A 201 -9.33 5.45 6.02
CA ALA A 201 -10.44 4.83 6.74
C ALA A 201 -11.64 4.65 5.81
N SER A 202 -12.46 3.62 6.06
CA SER A 202 -13.69 3.37 5.31
C SER A 202 -14.90 3.27 6.25
N ASP A 203 -15.93 4.09 5.99
CA ASP A 203 -17.26 4.01 6.64
C ASP A 203 -18.30 3.39 5.68
N THR A 204 -17.80 2.68 4.66
CA THR A 204 -18.63 2.14 3.60
C THR A 204 -19.45 0.95 4.09
N LYS A 205 -20.76 0.94 3.80
CA LYS A 205 -21.66 -0.19 4.10
C LYS A 205 -21.58 -1.30 3.03
N GLY A 206 -20.40 -1.92 2.92
CA GLY A 206 -20.17 -3.14 2.15
C GLY A 206 -20.01 -3.01 0.64
N GLU A 207 -20.27 -1.85 0.03
CA GLU A 207 -20.05 -1.61 -1.40
C GLU A 207 -19.29 -0.31 -1.65
N GLY A 208 -18.12 -0.40 -2.27
CA GLY A 208 -17.34 0.77 -2.64
C GLY A 208 -16.03 0.43 -3.32
N ARG A 209 -15.45 1.41 -4.00
CA ARG A 209 -14.16 1.26 -4.66
C ARG A 209 -13.31 2.50 -4.48
N PHE A 210 -12.13 2.30 -3.88
CA PHE A 210 -11.09 3.31 -3.77
C PHE A 210 -9.89 2.91 -4.65
N GLU A 211 -9.30 3.88 -5.35
CA GLU A 211 -8.12 3.67 -6.19
C GLU A 211 -7.01 4.62 -5.75
N LEU A 212 -5.80 4.10 -5.61
CA LEU A 212 -4.55 4.82 -5.37
C LEU A 212 -3.56 4.47 -6.47
N GLY A 213 -2.83 5.43 -7.02
CA GLY A 213 -1.76 5.05 -7.95
C GLY A 213 -0.97 6.19 -8.56
N VAL A 214 -0.17 5.83 -9.56
CA VAL A 214 0.77 6.73 -10.26
C VAL A 214 0.43 6.84 -11.74
N THR A 215 0.62 8.02 -12.33
CA THR A 215 0.26 8.32 -13.72
C THR A 215 1.47 8.68 -14.59
N GLN A 216 1.36 8.42 -15.89
CA GLN A 216 2.19 8.93 -16.97
C GLN A 216 1.29 9.61 -18.01
N GLY A 217 1.55 10.90 -18.24
CA GLY A 217 0.93 11.70 -19.27
C GLY A 217 -0.56 11.99 -19.05
N PRO A 218 -1.17 12.77 -19.96
CA PRO A 218 -2.54 13.25 -19.82
C PRO A 218 -3.59 12.13 -19.89
N ASN A 219 -3.24 11.00 -20.52
CA ASN A 219 -4.13 9.84 -20.64
C ASN A 219 -4.21 8.99 -19.36
N GLY A 220 -3.47 9.37 -18.31
CA GLY A 220 -3.52 8.70 -17.01
C GLY A 220 -3.01 7.25 -17.03
N LEU A 221 -2.11 6.92 -17.96
CA LEU A 221 -1.45 5.61 -18.02
C LEU A 221 -0.70 5.34 -16.72
N GLY A 222 -0.51 4.09 -16.32
CA GLY A 222 0.30 3.77 -15.13
C GLY A 222 -0.27 2.59 -14.35
N TYR A 223 -0.09 2.63 -13.03
CA TYR A 223 -0.54 1.57 -12.12
C TYR A 223 -1.56 2.09 -11.10
N ARG A 224 -2.50 1.23 -10.72
CA ARG A 224 -3.52 1.49 -9.70
C ARG A 224 -3.59 0.32 -8.73
N VAL A 225 -3.50 0.61 -7.44
CA VAL A 225 -4.01 -0.25 -6.39
C VAL A 225 -5.49 0.08 -6.20
N ILE A 226 -6.34 -0.93 -6.31
CA ILE A 226 -7.78 -0.81 -6.18
C ILE A 226 -8.20 -1.58 -4.94
N TYR A 227 -8.87 -0.89 -4.01
CA TYR A 227 -9.59 -1.51 -2.91
C TYR A 227 -11.08 -1.64 -3.26
N ASN A 228 -11.61 -2.86 -3.19
CA ASN A 228 -13.01 -3.20 -3.40
C ASN A 228 -13.64 -3.54 -2.05
N ALA A 229 -14.36 -2.59 -1.43
CA ALA A 229 -15.05 -2.79 -0.16
C ALA A 229 -16.07 -3.93 -0.29
N GLY A 230 -16.10 -4.85 0.69
CA GLY A 230 -16.89 -6.08 0.66
C GLY A 230 -16.57 -7.08 -0.48
N GLY A 231 -15.57 -6.79 -1.31
CA GLY A 231 -15.22 -7.59 -2.50
C GLY A 231 -14.26 -8.75 -2.23
N THR A 232 -14.26 -9.74 -3.12
CA THR A 232 -13.21 -10.77 -3.21
C THR A 232 -12.82 -10.93 -4.69
N PRO A 233 -11.61 -10.52 -5.11
CA PRO A 233 -10.53 -9.97 -4.28
C PRO A 233 -10.86 -8.58 -3.71
N SER A 234 -10.38 -8.31 -2.50
CA SER A 234 -10.55 -7.02 -1.83
C SER A 234 -9.52 -5.99 -2.31
N ILE A 235 -8.34 -6.43 -2.76
CA ILE A 235 -7.28 -5.57 -3.32
C ILE A 235 -6.88 -6.11 -4.69
N GLU A 236 -6.75 -5.23 -5.68
CA GLU A 236 -6.23 -5.55 -7.01
C GLU A 236 -5.13 -4.56 -7.40
N LEU A 237 -4.07 -5.06 -8.06
CA LEU A 237 -3.07 -4.23 -8.72
C LEU A 237 -3.34 -4.25 -10.24
N VAL A 238 -3.66 -3.09 -10.79
CA VAL A 238 -4.08 -2.94 -12.19
C VAL A 238 -3.11 -2.04 -12.93
N ARG A 239 -2.77 -2.43 -14.16
CA ARG A 239 -2.04 -1.61 -15.12
C ARG A 239 -3.03 -0.95 -16.08
N ILE A 240 -2.89 0.36 -16.28
CA ILE A 240 -3.61 1.15 -17.29
C ILE A 240 -2.63 1.48 -18.41
N GLY A 241 -2.75 0.81 -19.55
CA GLY A 241 -1.89 0.98 -20.72
C GLY A 241 -2.63 1.57 -21.91
N ARG A 242 -1.89 1.88 -22.98
CA ARG A 242 -2.46 2.42 -24.24
C ARG A 242 -3.49 1.49 -24.88
N ARG A 243 -3.35 0.18 -24.67
CA ARG A 243 -4.23 -0.87 -25.20
C ARG A 243 -5.38 -1.23 -24.24
N GLY A 244 -5.55 -0.49 -23.15
CA GLY A 244 -6.54 -0.75 -22.11
C GLY A 244 -5.93 -1.20 -20.79
N SER A 245 -6.77 -1.78 -19.93
CA SER A 245 -6.43 -2.13 -18.55
C SER A 245 -6.21 -3.62 -18.37
N SER A 246 -5.29 -4.00 -17.48
CA SER A 246 -5.01 -5.39 -17.13
C SER A 246 -4.80 -5.52 -15.63
N VAL A 247 -5.49 -6.47 -14.99
CA VAL A 247 -5.17 -6.89 -13.63
C VAL A 247 -3.82 -7.62 -13.68
N ILE A 248 -2.84 -7.12 -12.93
CA ILE A 248 -1.51 -7.73 -12.79
C ILE A 248 -1.57 -8.82 -11.74
N ASP A 249 -2.15 -8.51 -10.58
CA ASP A 249 -2.34 -9.45 -9.49
C ASP A 249 -3.46 -8.99 -8.54
N ALA A 250 -3.89 -9.85 -7.62
CA ALA A 250 -4.95 -9.57 -6.66
C ALA A 250 -4.73 -10.28 -5.31
N SER A 251 -5.28 -9.72 -4.24
CA SER A 251 -5.17 -10.30 -2.90
C SER A 251 -5.86 -11.66 -2.83
N ARG A 252 -5.22 -12.60 -2.14
CA ARG A 252 -5.77 -13.95 -1.91
C ARG A 252 -6.69 -14.01 -0.70
N LYS A 253 -6.41 -13.17 0.30
CA LYS A 253 -7.20 -13.02 1.52
C LYS A 253 -8.02 -11.74 1.42
N ALA A 254 -9.21 -11.77 1.99
CA ALA A 254 -10.01 -10.58 2.18
C ALA A 254 -9.31 -9.64 3.16
N VAL A 255 -9.24 -8.37 2.78
CA VAL A 255 -8.84 -7.23 3.60
C VAL A 255 -10.10 -6.42 3.85
N LYS A 256 -10.36 -6.10 5.11
CA LYS A 256 -11.49 -5.27 5.52
C LYS A 256 -10.95 -3.98 6.12
N LEU A 257 -11.45 -2.85 5.64
CA LEU A 257 -11.13 -1.51 6.13
C LEU A 257 -12.37 -0.81 6.71
N GLU A 258 -13.51 -1.50 6.70
CA GLU A 258 -14.84 -0.99 7.10
C GLU A 258 -15.04 -1.01 8.62
N ASP A 259 -14.03 -0.59 9.38
CA ASP A 259 -14.05 -0.51 10.84
C ASP A 259 -13.88 0.94 11.36
N ASN A 260 -13.89 1.92 10.45
CA ASN A 260 -13.65 3.35 10.71
C ASN A 260 -12.27 3.69 11.31
N ALA A 261 -11.35 2.72 11.39
CA ALA A 261 -9.97 2.97 11.78
C ALA A 261 -9.13 3.43 10.57
N HIS A 262 -8.04 4.13 10.85
CA HIS A 262 -7.06 4.48 9.83
C HIS A 262 -6.10 3.32 9.59
N HIS A 263 -6.17 2.75 8.39
CA HIS A 263 -5.23 1.76 7.90
C HIS A 263 -4.16 2.40 7.01
N THR A 264 -2.95 1.84 7.02
CA THR A 264 -1.90 2.22 6.09
C THR A 264 -1.97 1.34 4.84
N LEU A 265 -2.32 1.93 3.70
CA LEU A 265 -2.14 1.29 2.39
C LEU A 265 -0.81 1.76 1.78
N GLN A 266 0.07 0.82 1.46
CA GLN A 266 1.35 1.09 0.84
C GLN A 266 1.49 0.34 -0.49
N PHE A 267 1.94 1.06 -1.51
CA PHE A 267 2.27 0.54 -2.83
C PHE A 267 3.72 0.89 -3.15
N THR A 268 4.56 -0.12 -3.34
CA THR A 268 5.96 0.07 -3.70
C THR A 268 6.29 -0.54 -5.04
N ARG A 269 7.31 0.03 -5.68
CA ARG A 269 7.94 -0.51 -6.87
C ARG A 269 9.44 -0.36 -6.79
N SER A 270 10.15 -1.46 -6.98
CA SER A 270 11.62 -1.52 -7.07
C SER A 270 12.09 -1.27 -8.50
N ALA A 271 13.37 -0.94 -8.66
CA ALA A 271 13.98 -0.64 -9.97
C ALA A 271 13.92 -1.81 -10.96
N ASP A 272 13.84 -3.04 -10.47
CA ASP A 272 13.68 -4.24 -11.27
C ASP A 272 12.22 -4.48 -11.72
N GLY A 273 11.27 -3.62 -11.33
CA GLY A 273 9.85 -3.74 -11.61
C GLY A 273 9.08 -4.63 -10.63
N THR A 274 9.72 -5.12 -9.57
CA THR A 274 9.02 -5.80 -8.47
C THR A 274 8.11 -4.82 -7.76
N MET A 275 6.85 -5.21 -7.54
CA MET A 275 5.81 -4.40 -6.93
C MET A 275 5.22 -5.12 -5.73
N THR A 276 5.03 -4.38 -4.64
CA THR A 276 4.37 -4.87 -3.42
C THR A 276 3.22 -3.95 -3.05
N VAL A 277 2.11 -4.55 -2.63
CA VAL A 277 1.02 -3.84 -1.94
C VAL A 277 0.90 -4.41 -0.55
N SER A 278 0.91 -3.55 0.46
CA SER A 278 0.68 -3.91 1.86
C SER A 278 -0.41 -3.07 2.50
N VAL A 279 -1.10 -3.67 3.47
CA VAL A 279 -2.06 -3.02 4.34
C VAL A 279 -1.63 -3.26 5.77
N ASP A 280 -1.43 -2.19 6.54
CA ASP A 280 -0.91 -2.23 7.92
C ASP A 280 0.36 -3.08 8.03
N ASP A 281 1.30 -2.82 7.11
CA ASP A 281 2.59 -3.53 6.97
C ASP A 281 2.49 -5.03 6.63
N VAL A 282 1.27 -5.56 6.47
CA VAL A 282 1.02 -6.91 5.98
C VAL A 282 0.97 -6.90 4.46
N GLU A 283 1.91 -7.59 3.82
CA GLU A 283 1.91 -7.80 2.38
C GLU A 283 0.68 -8.60 1.92
N VAL A 284 -0.05 -8.05 0.96
CA VAL A 284 -1.25 -8.68 0.36
C VAL A 284 -1.06 -9.03 -1.11
N ILE A 285 -0.14 -8.35 -1.80
CA ILE A 285 0.27 -8.62 -3.18
C ILE A 285 1.78 -8.44 -3.30
N ARG A 286 2.44 -9.38 -3.98
CA ARG A 286 3.82 -9.25 -4.47
C ARG A 286 3.92 -9.83 -5.87
N THR A 287 4.34 -9.01 -6.82
CA THR A 287 4.39 -9.37 -8.24
C THR A 287 5.49 -8.59 -8.95
N GLN A 288 5.63 -8.79 -10.26
CA GLN A 288 6.62 -8.09 -11.07
C GLN A 288 6.00 -7.67 -12.41
N ASP A 289 6.12 -6.39 -12.76
CA ASP A 289 5.70 -5.87 -14.06
C ASP A 289 6.68 -4.82 -14.58
N ARG A 290 7.06 -4.97 -15.85
CA ARG A 290 8.06 -4.13 -16.53
C ARG A 290 7.49 -3.37 -17.73
N ALA A 291 6.17 -3.21 -17.81
CA ALA A 291 5.54 -2.54 -18.93
C ALA A 291 5.86 -1.03 -18.99
N PHE A 292 6.09 -0.41 -17.83
CA PHE A 292 6.54 0.98 -17.75
C PHE A 292 8.03 1.05 -17.43
N ARG A 293 8.82 1.64 -18.33
CA ARG A 293 10.28 1.82 -18.18
C ARG A 293 10.65 3.22 -17.69
N ASP A 294 9.86 4.22 -18.06
CA ASP A 294 10.08 5.62 -17.66
C ASP A 294 9.50 5.93 -16.26
N GLY A 295 9.84 7.08 -15.70
CA GLY A 295 9.25 7.59 -14.46
C GLY A 295 7.77 7.99 -14.60
N PHE A 296 7.13 8.34 -13.49
CA PHE A 296 5.74 8.79 -13.42
C PHE A 296 5.70 10.30 -13.18
N ASP A 297 4.64 10.96 -13.65
CA ASP A 297 4.47 12.41 -13.58
C ASP A 297 3.25 12.85 -12.75
N GLY A 298 2.56 11.91 -12.12
CA GLY A 298 1.53 12.23 -11.15
C GLY A 298 1.13 11.10 -10.22
N ILE A 299 0.38 11.48 -9.19
CA ILE A 299 -0.31 10.60 -8.26
C ILE A 299 -1.81 10.82 -8.42
N LEU A 300 -2.58 9.74 -8.24
CA LEU A 300 -4.03 9.73 -8.33
C LEU A 300 -4.64 9.03 -7.11
N MET A 301 -5.69 9.64 -6.58
CA MET A 301 -6.66 9.01 -5.70
C MET A 301 -8.05 9.14 -6.31
N MET A 302 -8.87 8.09 -6.21
CA MET A 302 -10.22 8.10 -6.79
C MET A 302 -11.18 7.27 -5.97
N ASN A 303 -12.32 7.84 -5.61
CA ASN A 303 -13.46 7.14 -5.03
C ASN A 303 -14.52 6.94 -6.12
N LYS A 304 -14.88 5.68 -6.38
CA LYS A 304 -15.90 5.25 -7.35
C LYS A 304 -17.17 4.70 -6.68
N GLY A 305 -17.39 5.06 -5.42
CA GLY A 305 -18.53 4.63 -4.60
C GLY A 305 -18.05 4.27 -3.21
N GLY A 306 -18.82 4.62 -2.19
CA GLY A 306 -18.47 4.44 -0.79
C GLY A 306 -18.06 5.74 -0.11
N ASP A 307 -17.77 5.62 1.18
CA ASP A 307 -17.32 6.68 2.07
C ASP A 307 -15.91 6.35 2.57
N PHE A 308 -14.94 7.17 2.17
CA PHE A 308 -13.54 6.99 2.49
C PHE A 308 -12.96 8.28 3.05
N THR A 309 -12.12 8.17 4.07
CA THR A 309 -11.36 9.30 4.60
C THR A 309 -9.88 9.07 4.35
N ILE A 310 -9.22 10.03 3.70
CA ILE A 310 -7.78 10.03 3.45
C ILE A 310 -7.15 10.98 4.46
N ARG A 311 -6.42 10.44 5.44
CA ARG A 311 -5.78 11.25 6.49
C ARG A 311 -4.46 11.85 6.05
N ALA A 312 -3.67 11.08 5.32
CA ALA A 312 -2.37 11.49 4.83
C ALA A 312 -1.95 10.69 3.60
N ILE A 313 -1.05 11.29 2.83
CA ILE A 313 -0.37 10.63 1.72
C ILE A 313 1.09 11.08 1.66
N THR A 314 1.98 10.12 1.41
CA THR A 314 3.41 10.36 1.25
C THR A 314 3.90 9.57 0.06
N ALA A 315 4.76 10.19 -0.75
CA ALA A 315 5.46 9.50 -1.83
C ALA A 315 6.96 9.70 -1.74
N TYR A 316 7.68 8.63 -2.06
CA TYR A 316 9.13 8.57 -2.09
C TYR A 316 9.60 8.06 -3.45
N SER A 317 10.77 8.51 -3.86
CA SER A 317 11.40 8.17 -5.13
C SER A 317 12.87 7.83 -4.89
N SER A 318 13.40 6.91 -5.70
CA SER A 318 14.84 6.86 -5.95
C SER A 318 15.30 8.04 -6.81
#